data_AF-A0A8D8AGK5-F1
#
_entry.id   AF-A0A8D8AGK5-F1
#
_cell.length_a   1.000
_cell.length_b   1.000
_cell.length_c   1.000
_cell.angle_alpha   90.00
_cell.angle_beta   90.00
_cell.angle_gamma   90.00
#
_symmetry.space_group_name_H-M   'P 1'
#
loop_
_entity.id
_entity.type
_entity.pdbx_description
1 polymer ?
#
loop_
_entity_poly.entity_id
_entity_poly.type
_entity_poly.pdbx_seq_one_letter_code
_entity_poly.pdbx_strand_id
1 'polypeptide(L)'
;MLRLRQCVEVATLQIVLDTFESGGDASVRIHRKLTPFKCGIVCLSDSKYCVLVSDLSCNCLSRFPDPALMPELRDLAKHLCNVLRKANLPVLDCSKRNGGRSLAKQLHHLDSIAVPYCLLLRDQCLQNCLFQLRSRDTTLSETIHISDLPQYLLKIVTS
;
A
#
# COMPACT_ATOMS: atom_id res chain seq x y z
N MET A 1 -6.98 40.00 -24.83
CA MET A 1 -5.74 39.36 -24.31
C MET A 1 -6.03 38.86 -22.90
N LEU A 2 -6.13 37.55 -22.69
CA LEU A 2 -6.50 36.96 -21.39
C LEU A 2 -5.23 36.66 -20.58
N ARG A 3 -5.17 37.10 -19.32
CA ARG A 3 -4.04 36.88 -18.42
C ARG A 3 -4.48 35.97 -17.28
N LEU A 4 -4.07 34.71 -17.32
CA LEU A 4 -4.25 33.76 -16.23
C LEU A 4 -3.10 33.89 -15.23
N ARG A 5 -3.41 34.19 -13.97
CA ARG A 5 -2.48 34.08 -12.85
C ARG A 5 -2.87 32.86 -12.04
N GLN A 6 -2.06 31.80 -12.11
CA GLN A 6 -2.22 30.62 -11.26
C GLN A 6 -1.01 30.52 -10.34
N CYS A 7 -1.27 30.49 -9.04
CA CYS A 7 -0.29 30.16 -8.02
C CYS A 7 -0.48 28.70 -7.64
N VAL A 8 0.46 27.85 -8.05
CA VAL A 8 0.38 26.39 -7.88
C VAL A 8 0.45 26.00 -6.40
N GLU A 9 1.15 26.76 -5.57
CA GLU A 9 1.30 26.51 -4.14
C GLU A 9 -0.04 26.66 -3.41
N VAL A 10 -0.73 27.77 -3.65
CA VAL A 10 -2.06 28.04 -3.09
C VAL A 10 -3.07 27.02 -3.59
N ALA A 11 -3.03 26.66 -4.87
CA ALA A 11 -3.90 25.62 -5.43
C ALA A 11 -3.64 24.25 -4.78
N THR A 12 -2.38 23.91 -4.51
CA THR A 12 -2.03 22.64 -3.84
C THR A 12 -2.55 22.62 -2.41
N LEU A 13 -2.36 23.70 -1.65
CA LEU A 13 -2.90 23.84 -0.30
C LEU A 13 -4.42 23.75 -0.30
N GLN A 14 -5.09 24.41 -1.24
CA GLN A 14 -6.54 24.35 -1.37
C GLN A 14 -7.05 22.94 -1.61
N ILE A 15 -6.39 22.17 -2.49
CA ILE A 15 -6.74 20.76 -2.74
C ILE A 15 -6.55 19.93 -1.47
N VAL A 16 -5.44 20.14 -0.75
CA VAL A 16 -5.20 19.40 0.49
C VAL A 16 -6.27 19.74 1.54
N LEU A 17 -6.61 21.02 1.73
CA LEU A 17 -7.63 21.44 2.68
C LEU A 17 -9.02 20.89 2.34
N ASP A 18 -9.43 20.96 1.07
CA ASP A 18 -10.69 20.37 0.58
C ASP A 18 -10.81 18.88 0.91
N THR A 19 -9.69 18.15 0.83
CA THR A 19 -9.67 16.71 1.14
C THR A 19 -9.78 16.40 2.64
N PHE A 20 -9.43 17.34 3.52
CA PHE A 20 -9.64 17.21 4.97
C PHE A 20 -11.06 17.60 5.37
N GLU A 21 -11.64 18.62 4.74
CA GLU A 21 -13.02 19.06 5.02
C GLU A 21 -14.08 18.02 4.58
N SER A 22 -13.79 17.29 3.51
CA SER A 22 -14.68 16.25 2.97
C SER A 22 -14.49 14.86 3.62
N GLY A 23 -13.47 14.67 4.46
CA GLY A 23 -13.11 13.39 5.06
C GLY A 23 -13.77 13.15 6.42
N GLY A 24 -14.70 12.18 6.50
CA GLY A 24 -15.28 11.73 7.78
C GLY A 24 -14.36 10.81 8.60
N ASP A 25 -13.53 10.03 7.91
CA ASP A 25 -12.44 9.23 8.50
C ASP A 25 -11.11 9.93 8.21
N ALA A 26 -10.09 9.75 9.05
CA ALA A 26 -8.74 10.35 8.95
C ALA A 26 -7.91 9.94 7.70
N SER A 27 -8.59 9.56 6.62
CA SER A 27 -8.08 9.32 5.27
C SER A 27 -8.10 10.60 4.43
N VAL A 28 -7.02 10.83 3.68
CA VAL A 28 -6.90 11.96 2.77
C VAL A 28 -7.25 11.50 1.36
N ARG A 29 -8.36 12.01 0.80
CA ARG A 29 -8.95 11.51 -0.46
C ARG A 29 -8.62 12.42 -1.66
N ILE A 30 -7.32 12.60 -1.91
CA ILE A 30 -6.85 13.33 -3.11
C ILE A 30 -7.10 12.48 -4.37
N HIS A 31 -7.43 13.14 -5.47
CA HIS A 31 -7.57 12.50 -6.79
C HIS A 31 -6.31 11.70 -7.17
N ARG A 32 -6.49 10.46 -7.66
CA ARG A 32 -5.39 9.51 -7.96
C ARG A 32 -4.26 10.06 -8.83
N LYS A 33 -4.54 11.03 -9.72
CA LYS A 33 -3.53 11.69 -10.57
C LYS A 33 -2.60 12.62 -9.77
N LEU A 34 -3.08 13.21 -8.68
CA LEU A 34 -2.37 14.19 -7.85
C LEU A 34 -1.69 13.56 -6.63
N THR A 35 -1.98 12.30 -6.31
CA THR A 35 -1.40 11.65 -5.13
C THR A 35 0.13 11.54 -5.25
N PRO A 36 0.89 11.72 -4.14
CA PRO A 36 2.35 11.70 -4.17
C PRO A 36 2.90 10.31 -4.51
N PHE A 37 2.23 9.27 -4.02
CA PHE A 37 2.51 7.88 -4.34
C PHE A 37 1.29 7.25 -5.00
N LYS A 38 1.51 6.37 -5.97
CA LYS A 38 0.44 5.65 -6.68
C LYS A 38 0.16 4.28 -6.08
N CYS A 39 1.18 3.65 -5.50
CA CYS A 39 1.04 2.34 -4.88
C CYS A 39 1.84 2.25 -3.58
N GLY A 40 1.25 1.67 -2.54
CA GLY A 40 1.98 1.18 -1.36
C GLY A 40 2.20 -0.33 -1.46
N ILE A 41 3.27 -0.86 -0.87
CA ILE A 41 3.48 -2.32 -0.73
C ILE A 41 3.59 -2.67 0.75
N VAL A 42 2.77 -3.61 1.20
CA VAL A 42 2.73 -4.12 2.58
C VAL A 42 2.90 -5.64 2.56
N CYS A 43 3.82 -6.14 3.38
CA CYS A 43 4.02 -7.58 3.58
C CYS A 43 3.27 -8.06 4.81
N LEU A 44 2.51 -9.14 4.63
CA LEU A 44 1.73 -9.84 5.65
C LEU A 44 2.25 -11.27 5.77
N SER A 45 2.71 -11.64 6.95
CA SER A 45 2.76 -13.04 7.35
C SER A 45 1.37 -13.39 7.88
N ASP A 46 0.80 -14.52 7.46
CA ASP A 46 -0.46 -15.03 8.04
C ASP A 46 -0.27 -15.59 9.47
N SER A 47 0.84 -15.24 10.13
CA SER A 47 1.05 -15.46 11.56
C SER A 47 0.17 -14.48 12.34
N LYS A 48 -1.04 -14.91 12.68
CA LYS A 48 -1.69 -14.38 13.89
C LYS A 48 -0.68 -14.51 15.03
N TYR A 49 -0.21 -13.37 15.53
CA TYR A 49 0.84 -13.19 16.55
C TYR A 49 2.29 -13.48 16.10
N CYS A 50 3.04 -12.40 15.94
CA CYS A 50 4.34 -12.22 16.61
C CYS A 50 4.32 -10.84 17.25
N VAL A 51 3.48 -10.68 18.28
CA VAL A 51 3.78 -9.70 19.31
C VAL A 51 4.92 -10.32 20.11
N LEU A 52 6.01 -9.57 20.15
CA LEU A 52 7.12 -9.60 21.10
C LEU A 52 7.20 -10.85 22.01
N VAL A 53 8.37 -11.47 21.93
CA VAL A 53 8.95 -12.32 22.97
C VAL A 53 8.78 -11.64 24.34
N SER A 54 7.71 -11.95 25.07
CA SER A 54 7.60 -11.69 26.52
C SER A 54 6.48 -12.43 27.25
N ASP A 55 5.45 -12.98 26.60
CA ASP A 55 4.38 -13.67 27.35
C ASP A 55 4.18 -15.13 26.89
N LEU A 56 4.57 -16.05 27.79
CA LEU A 56 4.65 -17.48 27.61
C LEU A 56 3.27 -18.18 27.75
N SER A 57 2.26 -17.77 26.97
CA SER A 57 0.95 -18.43 27.01
C SER A 57 0.16 -18.23 25.72
N CYS A 58 0.51 -18.98 24.67
CA CYS A 58 -0.32 -19.14 23.49
C CYS A 58 -0.21 -20.59 23.00
N ASN A 59 -1.24 -21.40 23.27
CA ASN A 59 -1.35 -22.79 22.81
C ASN A 59 -2.04 -22.84 21.43
N CYS A 60 -1.46 -22.18 20.43
CA CYS A 60 -1.98 -22.20 19.06
C CYS A 60 -1.28 -23.31 18.26
N LEU A 61 -1.93 -24.46 18.20
CA LEU A 61 -1.51 -25.62 17.42
C LEU A 61 -1.92 -25.45 15.95
N SER A 62 -1.15 -24.70 15.14
CA SER A 62 -1.12 -24.91 13.67
C SER A 62 -0.05 -24.04 13.00
N ARG A 63 0.96 -24.72 12.43
CA ARG A 63 2.01 -24.19 11.54
C ARG A 63 2.95 -23.15 12.17
N PHE A 64 4.11 -23.63 12.60
CA PHE A 64 5.30 -22.79 12.78
C PHE A 64 5.56 -22.06 11.45
N PRO A 65 5.65 -20.72 11.43
CA PRO A 65 6.06 -20.02 10.23
C PRO A 65 7.53 -20.37 9.95
N ASP A 66 7.82 -20.80 8.72
CA ASP A 66 9.20 -20.99 8.30
C ASP A 66 9.94 -19.64 8.45
N PRO A 67 11.03 -19.58 9.23
CA PRO A 67 11.74 -18.32 9.49
C PRO A 67 12.31 -17.68 8.22
N ALA A 68 12.34 -18.42 7.10
CA ALA A 68 12.80 -17.98 5.79
C ALA A 68 11.74 -17.24 4.95
N LEU A 69 10.45 -17.28 5.30
CA LEU A 69 9.39 -16.77 4.42
C LEU A 69 9.30 -15.23 4.39
N MET A 70 9.52 -14.58 5.54
CA MET A 70 9.52 -13.11 5.66
C MET A 70 10.63 -12.43 4.84
N PRO A 71 11.89 -12.89 4.84
CA PRO A 71 12.91 -12.30 3.98
C PRO A 71 12.60 -12.49 2.49
N GLU A 72 12.05 -13.63 2.06
CA GLU A 72 11.63 -13.84 0.67
C GLU A 72 10.52 -12.88 0.24
N LEU A 73 9.48 -12.71 1.07
CA LEU A 73 8.43 -11.73 0.80
C LEU A 73 8.96 -10.29 0.74
N ARG A 74 9.95 -9.97 1.55
CA ARG A 74 10.61 -8.66 1.55
C ARG A 74 11.45 -8.46 0.28
N ASP A 75 12.12 -9.49 -0.19
CA ASP A 75 12.90 -9.42 -1.43
C ASP A 75 11.97 -9.33 -2.66
N LEU A 76 10.83 -10.04 -2.63
CA LEU A 76 9.76 -9.85 -3.60
C LEU A 76 9.21 -8.41 -3.57
N ALA A 77 8.97 -7.84 -2.39
CA ALA A 77 8.50 -6.46 -2.25
C ALA A 77 9.49 -5.45 -2.86
N LYS A 78 10.80 -5.63 -2.62
CA LYS A 78 11.84 -4.80 -3.23
C LYS A 78 11.86 -4.96 -4.74
N HIS A 79 11.74 -6.20 -5.23
CA HIS A 79 11.68 -6.49 -6.66
C HIS A 79 10.50 -5.77 -7.32
N LEU A 80 9.30 -5.90 -6.76
CA LEU A 80 8.10 -5.22 -7.26
C LEU A 80 8.23 -3.69 -7.22
N CYS A 81 8.81 -3.14 -6.15
CA CYS A 81 9.12 -1.70 -6.09
C CYS A 81 10.00 -1.27 -7.27
N ASN A 82 11.02 -2.05 -7.61
CA ASN A 82 11.91 -1.75 -8.72
C ASN A 82 11.20 -1.87 -10.07
N VAL A 83 10.37 -2.90 -10.26
CA VAL A 83 9.58 -3.08 -11.50
C VAL A 83 8.61 -1.92 -11.69
N LEU A 84 7.87 -1.53 -10.66
CA LEU A 84 6.89 -0.45 -10.75
C LEU A 84 7.54 0.93 -10.91
N ARG A 85 8.68 1.19 -10.26
CA ARG A 85 9.44 2.42 -10.48
C ARG A 85 10.01 2.50 -11.90
N LYS A 86 10.46 1.37 -12.48
CA LYS A 86 10.86 1.31 -13.89
C LYS A 86 9.69 1.62 -14.84
N ALA A 87 8.46 1.32 -14.43
CA ALA A 87 7.24 1.69 -15.15
C ALA A 87 6.76 3.14 -14.84
N ASN A 88 7.60 3.99 -14.23
CA ASN A 88 7.28 5.37 -13.83
C ASN A 88 6.12 5.51 -12.82
N LEU A 89 5.86 4.48 -12.02
CA LEU A 89 4.92 4.55 -10.91
C LEU A 89 5.67 4.83 -9.61
N PRO A 90 5.39 5.95 -8.90
CA PRO A 90 5.97 6.20 -7.59
C PRO A 90 5.34 5.24 -6.56
N VAL A 91 6.19 4.40 -5.98
CA VAL A 91 5.81 3.34 -5.03
C VAL A 91 6.44 3.55 -3.67
N LEU A 92 5.61 3.44 -2.62
CA LEU A 92 6.02 3.46 -1.22
C LEU A 92 6.23 2.03 -0.70
N ASP A 93 7.48 1.70 -0.36
CA ASP A 93 7.83 0.44 0.27
C ASP A 93 7.59 0.51 1.79
N CYS A 94 6.58 -0.22 2.29
CA CYS A 94 6.32 -0.34 3.73
C CYS A 94 6.82 -1.67 4.31
N SER A 95 7.44 -2.56 3.51
CA SER A 95 7.90 -3.89 3.93
C SER A 95 8.91 -3.85 5.07
N LYS A 96 9.75 -2.80 5.13
CA LYS A 96 10.75 -2.60 6.19
C LYS A 96 10.16 -2.07 7.50
N ARG A 97 8.96 -1.48 7.45
CA ARG A 97 8.32 -0.76 8.57
C ARG A 97 7.43 -1.66 9.43
N ASN A 98 7.54 -2.99 9.28
CA ASN A 98 6.83 -4.00 10.07
C ASN A 98 7.32 -4.05 11.55
N GLY A 99 7.42 -2.91 12.23
CA GLY A 99 7.69 -2.81 13.66
C GLY A 99 6.46 -3.13 14.49
N GLY A 100 5.88 -4.33 14.32
CA GLY A 100 4.74 -4.82 15.10
C GLY A 100 3.42 -4.04 14.93
N ARG A 101 3.30 -3.18 13.91
CA ARG A 101 2.06 -2.45 13.63
C ARG A 101 1.04 -3.40 13.01
N SER A 102 -0.21 -3.35 13.51
CA SER A 102 -1.30 -4.09 12.88
C SER A 102 -1.52 -3.64 11.43
N LEU A 103 -1.96 -4.57 10.57
CA LEU A 103 -2.29 -4.27 9.17
C LEU A 103 -3.23 -3.06 9.06
N ALA A 104 -4.24 -2.98 9.92
CA ALA A 104 -5.18 -1.87 9.97
C ALA A 104 -4.46 -0.51 10.19
N LYS A 105 -3.46 -0.45 11.07
CA LYS A 105 -2.66 0.77 11.30
C LYS A 105 -1.79 1.13 10.09
N GLN A 106 -1.24 0.13 9.39
CA GLN A 106 -0.47 0.37 8.17
C GLN A 106 -1.35 0.88 7.03
N LEU A 107 -2.52 0.26 6.83
CA LEU A 107 -3.50 0.70 5.84
C LEU A 107 -4.01 2.12 6.15
N HIS A 108 -4.37 2.38 7.41
CA HIS A 108 -4.74 3.72 7.85
C HIS A 108 -3.62 4.74 7.60
N HIS A 109 -2.35 4.36 7.83
CA HIS A 109 -1.24 5.25 7.51
C HIS A 109 -1.17 5.56 6.01
N LEU A 110 -1.33 4.56 5.14
CA LEU A 110 -1.36 4.76 3.68
C LEU A 110 -2.53 5.64 3.24
N ASP A 111 -3.70 5.44 3.84
CA ASP A 111 -4.90 6.24 3.58
C ASP A 111 -4.71 7.70 4.03
N SER A 112 -4.02 7.93 5.16
CA SER A 112 -3.71 9.28 5.67
C SER A 112 -2.71 10.06 4.81
N ILE A 113 -1.89 9.37 4.01
CA ILE A 113 -0.95 10.01 3.06
C ILE A 113 -1.47 9.96 1.62
N ALA A 114 -2.76 9.71 1.45
CA ALA A 114 -3.46 9.69 0.18
C ALA A 114 -2.92 8.69 -0.86
N VAL A 115 -2.38 7.55 -0.43
CA VAL A 115 -2.00 6.48 -1.38
C VAL A 115 -3.27 5.82 -1.91
N PRO A 116 -3.54 5.84 -3.23
CA PRO A 116 -4.81 5.37 -3.77
C PRO A 116 -4.90 3.84 -3.82
N TYR A 117 -3.78 3.14 -4.00
CA TYR A 117 -3.74 1.69 -4.11
C TYR A 117 -2.66 1.07 -3.20
N CYS A 118 -2.96 -0.08 -2.61
CA CYS A 118 -2.03 -0.81 -1.75
C CYS A 118 -1.96 -2.27 -2.16
N LEU A 119 -0.76 -2.76 -2.45
CA LEU A 119 -0.47 -4.17 -2.65
C LEU A 119 -0.21 -4.86 -1.33
N LEU A 120 -0.99 -5.89 -1.05
CA LEU A 120 -0.85 -6.78 0.07
C LEU A 120 -0.18 -8.06 -0.40
N LEU A 121 1.05 -8.27 0.07
CA LEU A 121 1.83 -9.47 -0.19
C LEU A 121 1.62 -10.43 0.97
N ARG A 122 1.06 -11.61 0.67
CA ARG A 122 0.88 -12.72 1.61
C ARG A 122 1.80 -13.87 1.25
N ASP A 123 1.92 -14.82 2.15
CA ASP A 123 2.67 -16.06 1.99
C ASP A 123 2.28 -16.82 0.70
N GLN A 124 0.99 -16.85 0.37
CA GLN A 124 0.45 -17.50 -0.83
C GLN A 124 0.95 -16.88 -2.15
N CYS A 125 1.41 -15.62 -2.13
CA CYS A 125 1.89 -14.93 -3.30
C CYS A 125 3.20 -15.54 -3.84
N LEU A 126 4.01 -16.16 -2.98
CA LEU A 126 5.25 -16.83 -3.38
C LEU A 126 4.98 -18.13 -4.16
N GLN A 127 3.83 -18.76 -3.93
CA GLN A 127 3.45 -20.02 -4.59
C GLN A 127 2.61 -19.78 -5.84
N ASN A 128 1.64 -18.87 -5.75
CA ASN A 128 0.61 -18.71 -6.78
C ASN A 128 0.82 -17.46 -7.65
N CYS A 129 1.78 -16.59 -7.31
CA CYS A 129 2.03 -15.32 -8.01
C CYS A 129 0.83 -14.36 -8.06
N LEU A 130 -0.14 -14.54 -7.16
CA LEU A 130 -1.34 -13.71 -7.02
C LEU A 130 -1.20 -12.76 -5.83
N PHE A 131 -1.50 -11.49 -6.03
CA PHE A 131 -1.45 -10.43 -5.03
C PHE A 131 -2.83 -9.84 -4.77
N GLN A 132 -3.03 -9.24 -3.59
CA GLN A 132 -4.23 -8.46 -3.30
C GLN A 132 -3.95 -6.97 -3.47
N LEU A 133 -4.68 -6.30 -4.35
CA LEU A 133 -4.64 -4.87 -4.57
C LEU A 133 -5.85 -4.20 -3.91
N ARG A 134 -5.63 -3.48 -2.81
CA ARG A 134 -6.66 -2.71 -2.12
C ARG A 134 -6.79 -1.30 -2.70
N SER A 135 -8.01 -0.86 -2.97
CA SER A 135 -8.35 0.54 -3.27
C SER A 135 -8.62 1.32 -1.99
N ARG A 136 -8.05 2.52 -1.86
CA ARG A 136 -8.37 3.47 -0.76
C ARG A 136 -9.83 3.89 -0.81
N ASP A 137 -10.35 4.15 -2.01
CA ASP A 137 -11.66 4.80 -2.17
C ASP A 137 -12.82 3.86 -1.86
N THR A 138 -12.71 2.58 -2.22
CA THR A 138 -13.75 1.57 -1.94
C THR A 138 -13.40 0.67 -0.76
N THR A 139 -12.15 0.70 -0.28
CA THR A 139 -11.59 -0.23 0.72
C THR A 139 -11.59 -1.71 0.30
N LEU A 140 -12.07 -2.02 -0.90
CA LEU A 140 -12.12 -3.38 -1.45
C LEU A 140 -10.75 -3.81 -1.97
N SER A 141 -10.50 -5.12 -1.92
CA SER A 141 -9.30 -5.76 -2.45
C SER A 141 -9.63 -6.65 -3.64
N GLU A 142 -8.88 -6.48 -4.73
CA GLU A 142 -8.95 -7.31 -5.93
C GLU A 142 -7.72 -8.22 -6.01
N THR A 143 -7.85 -9.39 -6.62
CA THR A 143 -6.70 -10.29 -6.83
C THR A 143 -6.09 -10.05 -8.21
N ILE A 144 -4.77 -9.83 -8.27
CA ILE A 144 -4.03 -9.54 -9.50
C ILE A 144 -2.78 -10.42 -9.62
N HIS A 145 -2.47 -10.88 -10.83
CA HIS A 145 -1.25 -11.63 -11.11
C HIS A 145 -0.04 -10.71 -11.29
N ILE A 146 1.17 -11.18 -10.92
CA ILE A 146 2.41 -10.40 -11.02
C ILE A 146 2.68 -9.81 -12.39
N SER A 147 2.39 -10.57 -13.46
CA SER A 147 2.70 -10.18 -14.84
C SER A 147 1.86 -8.97 -15.31
N ASP A 148 0.62 -8.86 -14.83
CA ASP A 148 -0.31 -7.82 -15.29
C ASP A 148 -0.22 -6.54 -14.45
N LEU A 149 0.44 -6.61 -13.30
CA LEU A 149 0.45 -5.57 -12.29
C LEU A 149 0.91 -4.19 -12.81
N PRO A 150 2.03 -4.04 -13.55
CA PRO A 150 2.48 -2.72 -14.01
C PRO A 150 1.50 -2.08 -15.00
N GLN A 151 1.02 -2.87 -15.96
CA GLN A 151 0.11 -2.39 -17.00
C GLN A 151 -1.27 -2.06 -16.43
N TYR A 152 -1.77 -2.87 -15.49
CA TYR A 152 -3.02 -2.62 -14.80
C TYR A 152 -2.95 -1.34 -13.96
N LEU A 153 -1.91 -1.18 -13.14
CA LEU A 153 -1.73 0.02 -12.31
C LEU A 153 -1.61 1.29 -13.17
N LEU A 154 -0.87 1.23 -14.28
CA LEU A 154 -0.79 2.36 -15.20
C LEU A 154 -2.17 2.74 -15.74
N LYS A 155 -2.97 1.76 -16.17
CA LYS A 155 -4.33 2.01 -16.68
C LYS A 155 -5.20 2.69 -15.64
N ILE A 156 -5.28 2.16 -14.42
CA ILE A 156 -6.21 2.68 -13.40
C ILE A 156 -5.78 4.01 -12.79
N VAL A 157 -4.47 4.30 -12.76
CA VAL A 157 -3.93 5.57 -12.24
C VAL A 157 -4.07 6.71 -13.28
N THR A 158 -3.95 6.39 -14.56
CA THR A 158 -4.02 7.38 -15.66
C THR A 158 -5.44 7.62 -16.18
N SER A 159 -6.37 6.68 -15.95
CA SER A 159 -7.82 6.87 -16.13
C SER A 159 -8.30 8.04 -15.27
#